data_AF-A0A535RHA2-F1
#
_entry.id   AF-A0A535RHA2-F1
#
_cell.length_a   1.000
_cell.length_b   1.000
_cell.length_c   1.000
_cell.angle_alpha   90.00
_cell.angle_beta   90.00
_cell.angle_gamma   90.00
#
_symmetry.space_group_name_H-M   'P 1'
#
loop_
_entity.id
_entity.type
_entity.pdbx_description
1 polymer ?
#
loop_
_entity_poly.entity_id
_entity_poly.type
_entity_poly.pdbx_seq_one_letter_code
_entity_poly.pdbx_strand_id
1 'polypeptide(L)'
;MGRHEPRPQPQRVHAAGGLRARSPAHRPAGRSLRRAVNATAAEVDRQRRLRRRFRLRGPLLDLTSGLELAEPAPVAEIVAAEKALRTRFPADYVQFLKASNGGRLQLGATAVELWPVHHLRRLNEERGSELGLVVFGSGLSGDEFAFRHGRFLRLPDRDKLAGPEPRGESFAEFLRTLLPQ
;
A
#
# COMPACT_ATOMS: atom_id res chain seq x y z
N MET A 1 -57.37 -12.21 -5.56
CA MET A 1 -57.65 -10.76 -5.37
C MET A 1 -56.37 -10.12 -4.83
N GLY A 2 -55.66 -9.17 -5.42
CA GLY A 2 -55.68 -8.42 -6.67
C GLY A 2 -54.59 -7.36 -6.48
N ARG A 3 -53.36 -7.58 -6.97
CA ARG A 3 -52.24 -6.64 -6.83
C ARG A 3 -52.39 -5.53 -7.87
N HIS A 4 -52.54 -4.29 -7.42
CA HIS A 4 -52.54 -3.11 -8.28
C HIS A 4 -51.13 -2.52 -8.38
N GLU A 5 -50.50 -2.68 -9.54
CA GLU A 5 -49.34 -1.89 -9.96
C GLU A 5 -49.83 -0.56 -10.58
N PRO A 6 -49.27 0.60 -10.20
CA PRO A 6 -49.42 1.83 -10.95
C PRO A 6 -48.34 1.97 -12.03
N ARG A 7 -48.82 2.25 -13.25
CA ARG A 7 -48.06 2.49 -14.50
C ARG A 7 -47.15 3.73 -14.46
N PRO A 8 -46.10 3.76 -15.30
CA PRO A 8 -45.22 4.92 -15.45
C PRO A 8 -45.88 6.08 -16.21
N GLN A 9 -45.61 7.32 -15.76
CA GLN A 9 -46.01 8.54 -16.48
C GLN A 9 -44.99 8.93 -17.55
N PRO A 10 -45.43 9.46 -18.71
CA PRO A 10 -44.55 10.02 -19.72
C PRO A 10 -44.28 11.50 -19.47
N GLN A 11 -43.01 11.91 -19.42
CA GLN A 11 -42.64 13.32 -19.55
C GLN A 11 -42.00 13.57 -20.92
N ARG A 12 -42.79 14.21 -21.79
CA ARG A 12 -42.32 14.99 -22.94
C ARG A 12 -42.38 16.46 -22.54
N VAL A 13 -41.31 17.22 -22.74
CA VAL A 13 -41.39 18.66 -23.06
C VAL A 13 -40.13 19.15 -23.78
N HIS A 14 -40.35 19.62 -25.00
CA HIS A 14 -39.85 20.82 -25.68
C HIS A 14 -38.37 21.26 -25.61
N ALA A 15 -37.72 21.11 -26.77
CA ALA A 15 -37.11 22.14 -27.64
C ALA A 15 -36.73 23.54 -27.10
N ALA A 16 -35.52 23.93 -27.55
CA ALA A 16 -35.05 25.24 -28.00
C ALA A 16 -34.70 26.33 -26.97
N GLY A 17 -33.44 26.76 -27.03
CA GLY A 17 -32.94 27.97 -26.37
C GLY A 17 -31.46 28.20 -26.67
N GLY A 18 -31.18 28.93 -27.75
CA GLY A 18 -29.82 29.36 -28.07
C GLY A 18 -29.32 30.41 -27.09
N LEU A 19 -28.09 30.26 -26.61
CA LEU A 19 -27.33 31.31 -25.95
C LEU A 19 -25.87 31.27 -26.41
N ARG A 20 -25.47 32.36 -27.06
CA ARG A 20 -24.09 32.70 -27.38
C ARG A 20 -23.29 32.81 -26.08
N ALA A 21 -22.39 31.85 -25.83
CA ALA A 21 -21.37 32.00 -24.80
C ALA A 21 -20.05 32.40 -25.45
N ARG A 22 -19.55 33.56 -25.04
CA ARG A 22 -18.29 34.17 -25.46
C ARG A 22 -17.12 33.25 -25.09
N SER A 23 -16.16 33.17 -26.00
CA SER A 23 -14.86 32.51 -25.83
C SER A 23 -14.19 32.91 -24.52
N PRO A 24 -13.82 31.95 -23.64
CA PRO A 24 -12.89 32.25 -22.57
C PRO A 24 -11.47 32.34 -23.15
N ALA A 25 -10.86 33.50 -22.92
CA ALA A 25 -9.49 33.80 -23.28
C ALA A 25 -8.51 32.73 -22.78
N HIS A 26 -7.60 32.35 -23.67
CA HIS A 26 -6.39 31.58 -23.40
C HIS A 26 -5.68 32.10 -22.14
N ARG A 27 -5.77 31.35 -21.04
CA ARG A 27 -4.85 31.49 -19.90
C ARG A 27 -3.58 30.70 -20.20
N PRO A 28 -2.37 31.28 -20.07
CA PRO A 28 -1.14 30.61 -20.46
C PRO A 28 -0.83 29.42 -19.54
N ALA A 29 -0.61 28.26 -20.16
CA ALA A 29 -0.22 26.98 -19.57
C ALA A 29 1.23 26.97 -19.00
N GLY A 30 1.70 28.10 -18.45
CA GLY A 30 3.08 28.27 -17.96
C GLY A 30 3.28 28.08 -16.45
N ARG A 31 2.20 28.02 -15.66
CA ARG A 31 2.27 27.89 -14.19
C ARG A 31 2.28 26.44 -13.69
N SER A 32 1.88 25.48 -14.52
CA SER A 32 1.68 24.08 -14.12
C SER A 32 3.00 23.29 -14.00
N LEU A 33 3.99 23.59 -14.86
CA LEU A 33 5.26 22.87 -14.91
C LEU A 33 6.19 23.19 -13.73
N ARG A 34 6.28 24.45 -13.28
CA ARG A 34 7.12 24.81 -12.12
C ARG A 34 6.63 24.21 -10.81
N ARG A 35 5.32 23.99 -10.66
CA ARG A 35 4.74 23.35 -9.45
C ARG A 35 5.05 21.85 -9.38
N ALA A 36 5.00 21.14 -10.51
CA ALA A 36 5.33 19.72 -10.57
C ALA A 36 6.81 19.45 -10.28
N VAL A 37 7.72 20.27 -10.83
CA VAL A 37 9.18 20.14 -10.60
C VAL A 37 9.57 20.48 -9.16
N ASN A 38 8.90 21.42 -8.50
CA ASN A 38 9.16 21.72 -7.09
C ASN A 38 8.62 20.63 -6.15
N ALA A 39 7.51 19.98 -6.51
CA ALA A 39 6.95 18.87 -5.73
C ALA A 39 7.86 17.64 -5.74
N THR A 40 8.49 17.33 -6.88
CA THR A 40 9.44 16.21 -6.97
C THR A 40 10.73 16.47 -6.20
N ALA A 41 11.26 17.69 -6.21
CA ALA A 41 12.45 18.04 -5.43
C ALA A 41 12.21 17.94 -3.91
N ALA A 42 11.05 18.39 -3.43
CA ALA A 42 10.66 18.29 -2.03
C ALA A 42 10.47 16.83 -1.57
N GLU A 43 9.86 15.98 -2.40
CA GLU A 43 9.69 14.56 -2.09
C GLU A 43 11.03 13.82 -2.09
N VAL A 44 11.94 14.12 -3.02
CA VAL A 44 13.29 13.57 -3.03
C VAL A 44 14.07 13.98 -1.77
N ASP A 45 13.98 15.23 -1.32
CA ASP A 45 14.62 15.66 -0.08
C ASP A 45 13.98 15.00 1.15
N ARG A 46 12.66 14.83 1.16
CA ARG A 46 11.94 14.07 2.21
C ARG A 46 12.43 12.64 2.29
N GLN A 47 12.48 11.91 1.18
CA GLN A 47 12.98 10.53 1.12
C GLN A 47 14.45 10.45 1.56
N ARG A 48 15.30 11.40 1.15
CA ARG A 48 16.69 11.50 1.63
C ARG A 48 16.77 11.73 3.14
N ARG A 49 15.94 12.61 3.70
CA ARG A 49 15.90 12.88 5.15
C ARG A 49 15.42 11.69 5.95
N LEU A 50 14.39 10.99 5.46
CA LEU A 50 13.94 9.73 6.05
C LEU A 50 15.10 8.75 6.09
N ARG A 51 15.72 8.44 4.95
CA ARG A 51 16.88 7.53 4.88
C ARG A 51 18.06 7.93 5.76
N ARG A 52 18.36 9.23 5.90
CA ARG A 52 19.44 9.72 6.78
C ARG A 52 19.09 9.64 8.26
N ARG A 53 17.83 9.85 8.62
CA ARG A 53 17.35 9.71 10.01
C ARG A 53 17.39 8.26 10.47
N PHE A 54 17.16 7.32 9.55
CA PHE A 54 17.15 5.91 9.90
C PHE A 54 18.54 5.31 9.80
N ARG A 55 19.06 4.88 10.95
CA ARG A 55 20.20 3.96 11.02
C ARG A 55 19.74 2.55 10.63
N LEU A 56 19.08 2.38 9.49
CA LEU A 56 19.01 1.07 8.87
C LEU A 56 20.47 0.68 8.64
N ARG A 57 20.92 -0.36 9.33
CA ARG A 57 22.30 -0.85 9.24
C ARG A 57 22.28 -2.15 8.44
N GLY A 58 23.32 -2.35 7.64
CA GLY A 58 23.52 -3.58 6.91
C GLY A 58 22.46 -3.80 5.81
N PRO A 59 22.06 -5.06 5.56
CA PRO A 59 21.29 -5.46 4.39
C PRO A 59 19.99 -4.69 4.16
N LEU A 60 19.27 -4.32 5.23
CA LEU A 60 17.98 -3.66 5.10
C LEU A 60 18.08 -2.29 4.43
N LEU A 61 19.19 -1.56 4.61
CA LEU A 61 19.36 -0.25 3.99
C LEU A 61 19.43 -0.37 2.46
N ASP A 62 20.23 -1.31 1.97
CA ASP A 62 20.45 -1.51 0.53
C ASP A 62 19.17 -2.01 -0.14
N LEU A 63 18.46 -2.95 0.52
CA LEU A 63 17.22 -3.53 0.02
C LEU A 63 16.04 -2.55 0.03
N THR A 64 16.08 -1.55 0.91
CA THR A 64 15.06 -0.50 1.00
C THR A 64 15.37 0.72 0.16
N SER A 65 16.50 0.74 -0.57
CA SER A 65 16.90 1.85 -1.42
C SER A 65 15.96 2.09 -2.62
N GLY A 66 15.20 1.07 -3.03
CA GLY A 66 14.16 1.17 -4.07
C GLY A 66 12.75 1.40 -3.54
N LEU A 67 12.54 1.37 -2.22
CA LEU A 67 11.23 1.57 -1.60
C LEU A 67 10.90 3.07 -1.53
N GLU A 68 9.68 3.40 -1.93
CA GLU A 68 8.99 4.63 -1.53
C GLU A 68 8.57 4.46 -0.07
N LEU A 69 9.32 5.12 0.83
CA LEU A 69 9.13 4.98 2.26
C LEU A 69 8.05 5.95 2.75
N ALA A 70 7.22 5.47 3.67
CA ALA A 70 6.24 6.26 4.39
C ALA A 70 6.88 6.89 5.65
N GLU A 71 6.10 7.70 6.36
CA GLU A 71 6.51 8.16 7.69
C GLU A 71 6.62 6.98 8.65
N PRO A 72 7.53 7.02 9.63
CA PRO A 72 7.66 5.99 10.65
C PRO A 72 6.37 5.68 11.40
N ALA A 73 6.21 4.42 11.76
CA ALA A 73 5.16 4.01 12.68
C ALA A 73 5.55 4.45 14.12
N PRO A 74 4.66 5.12 14.86
CA PRO A 74 4.82 5.31 16.29
C PRO A 74 4.94 3.96 16.99
N VAL A 75 5.86 3.85 17.97
CA VAL A 75 6.08 2.59 18.71
C VAL A 75 4.79 2.10 19.38
N ALA A 76 3.96 3.02 19.86
CA ALA A 76 2.66 2.70 20.46
C ALA A 76 1.70 2.01 19.47
N GLU A 77 1.71 2.40 18.19
CA GLU A 77 0.88 1.76 17.16
C GLU A 77 1.35 0.35 16.86
N ILE A 78 2.67 0.12 16.80
CA ILE A 78 3.25 -1.22 16.62
C ILE A 78 2.82 -2.14 17.76
N VAL A 79 2.97 -1.68 19.00
CA VAL A 79 2.56 -2.45 20.20
C VAL A 79 1.05 -2.70 20.22
N ALA A 80 0.24 -1.73 19.81
CA ALA A 80 -1.21 -1.88 19.71
C ALA A 80 -1.59 -2.93 18.65
N ALA A 81 -0.92 -2.95 17.49
CA ALA A 81 -1.14 -3.93 16.44
C ALA A 81 -0.72 -5.34 16.87
N GLU A 82 0.44 -5.51 17.52
CA GLU A 82 0.86 -6.80 18.10
C GLU A 82 -0.18 -7.34 19.10
N LYS A 83 -0.69 -6.47 19.97
CA LYS A 83 -1.72 -6.84 20.95
C LYS A 83 -3.04 -7.23 20.27
N ALA A 84 -3.48 -6.46 19.28
CA ALA A 84 -4.72 -6.72 18.56
C ALA A 84 -4.67 -8.03 17.78
N LEU A 85 -3.55 -8.29 17.10
CA LEU A 85 -3.32 -9.51 16.30
C LEU A 85 -2.85 -10.70 17.15
N ARG A 86 -2.69 -10.51 18.47
CA ARG A 86 -2.24 -11.53 19.43
C ARG A 86 -0.96 -12.25 18.99
N THR A 87 -0.05 -11.51 18.38
CA THR A 87 1.23 -12.04 17.89
C THR A 87 2.33 -11.01 18.05
N ARG A 88 3.57 -11.49 18.20
CA ARG A 88 4.76 -10.62 18.16
C ARG A 88 5.24 -10.48 16.73
N PHE A 89 5.58 -9.26 16.36
CA PHE A 89 6.13 -8.98 15.04
C PHE A 89 7.61 -9.36 15.03
N PRO A 90 8.13 -9.88 13.89
CA PRO A 90 9.56 -10.12 13.74
C PRO A 90 10.38 -8.85 14.03
N ALA A 91 11.50 -8.99 14.74
CA ALA A 91 12.25 -7.85 15.26
C ALA A 91 12.77 -6.91 14.14
N ASP A 92 13.16 -7.48 13.01
CA ASP A 92 13.58 -6.79 11.80
C ASP A 92 12.41 -6.10 11.08
N TYR A 93 11.23 -6.70 11.05
CA TYR A 93 10.01 -6.05 10.56
C TYR A 93 9.61 -4.87 11.46
N VAL A 94 9.76 -4.99 12.79
CA VAL A 94 9.58 -3.87 13.72
C VAL A 94 10.61 -2.76 13.46
N GLN A 95 11.87 -3.10 13.17
CA GLN A 95 12.89 -2.12 12.78
C GLN A 95 12.50 -1.40 11.48
N PHE A 96 11.96 -2.14 10.50
CA PHE A 96 11.42 -1.56 9.28
C PHE A 96 10.26 -0.61 9.58
N LEU A 97 9.26 -1.01 10.37
CA LEU A 97 8.11 -0.16 10.70
C LEU A 97 8.50 1.14 11.42
N LYS A 98 9.51 1.07 12.30
CA LYS A 98 10.11 2.25 12.96
C LYS A 98 10.85 3.17 12.00
N ALA A 99 11.22 2.68 10.82
CA ALA A 99 11.82 3.47 9.76
C ALA A 99 10.78 3.94 8.72
N SER A 100 9.75 3.13 8.45
CA SER A 100 8.75 3.36 7.43
C SER A 100 7.48 2.57 7.74
N ASN A 101 6.35 3.25 7.93
CA ASN A 101 5.06 2.62 8.22
C ASN A 101 4.41 2.04 6.96
N GLY A 102 4.96 0.93 6.46
CA GLY A 102 4.64 0.40 5.15
C GLY A 102 5.53 1.00 4.07
N GLY A 103 5.13 0.88 2.81
CA GLY A 103 5.88 1.42 1.68
C GLY A 103 5.55 0.71 0.38
N ARG A 104 5.94 1.31 -0.74
CA ARG A 104 5.73 0.73 -2.06
C ARG A 104 7.07 0.50 -2.74
N LEU A 105 7.24 -0.68 -3.31
CA LEU A 105 8.46 -1.06 -4.02
C LEU A 105 8.09 -1.42 -5.45
N GLN A 106 8.70 -0.74 -6.41
CA GLN A 106 8.59 -1.06 -7.83
C GLN A 106 9.91 -1.70 -8.30
N LEU A 107 9.86 -2.97 -8.70
CA LEU A 107 10.98 -3.76 -9.20
C LEU A 107 10.69 -4.20 -10.63
N GLY A 108 11.11 -3.39 -11.59
CA GLY A 108 10.74 -3.59 -12.99
C GLY A 108 9.21 -3.57 -13.15
N ALA A 109 8.65 -4.67 -13.67
CA ALA A 109 7.20 -4.83 -13.85
C ALA A 109 6.45 -5.24 -12.56
N THR A 110 7.17 -5.66 -11.52
CA THR A 110 6.56 -6.12 -10.26
C THR A 110 6.43 -4.94 -9.30
N ALA A 111 5.23 -4.71 -8.76
CA ALA A 111 5.05 -3.81 -7.63
C ALA A 111 4.64 -4.59 -6.40
N VAL A 112 5.20 -4.18 -5.27
CA VAL A 112 4.97 -4.71 -3.93
C VAL A 112 4.49 -3.56 -3.07
N GLU A 113 3.41 -3.79 -2.34
CA GLU A 113 2.85 -2.86 -1.37
C GLU A 113 2.97 -3.49 0.01
N LEU A 114 3.63 -2.77 0.92
CA LEU A 114 3.73 -3.10 2.33
C LEU A 114 2.75 -2.19 3.08
N TRP A 115 1.82 -2.79 3.81
CA TRP A 115 0.73 -2.06 4.44
C TRP A 115 1.19 -1.34 5.71
N PRO A 116 0.63 -0.15 6.00
CA PRO A 116 0.83 0.52 7.27
C PRO A 116 0.29 -0.32 8.44
N VAL A 117 0.96 -0.20 9.59
CA VAL A 117 0.66 -0.95 10.81
C VAL A 117 -0.79 -0.79 11.29
N HIS A 118 -1.36 0.41 11.13
CA HIS A 118 -2.73 0.71 11.53
C HIS A 118 -3.79 0.00 10.66
N HIS A 119 -3.44 -0.40 9.43
CA HIS A 119 -4.32 -1.18 8.56
C HIS A 119 -4.25 -2.68 8.83
N LEU A 120 -3.13 -3.18 9.38
CA LEU A 120 -2.91 -4.62 9.54
C LEU A 120 -4.02 -5.32 10.31
N ARG A 121 -4.53 -4.70 11.39
CA ARG A 121 -5.61 -5.27 12.18
C ARG A 121 -6.84 -5.54 11.32
N ARG A 122 -7.39 -4.48 10.72
CA ARG A 122 -8.61 -4.55 9.92
C ARG A 122 -8.45 -5.53 8.76
N LEU A 123 -7.34 -5.44 8.03
CA LEU A 123 -7.10 -6.29 6.86
C LEU A 123 -6.97 -7.77 7.23
N ASN A 124 -6.34 -8.10 8.36
CA ASN A 124 -6.26 -9.49 8.81
C ASN A 124 -7.60 -10.01 9.37
N GLU A 125 -8.39 -9.16 10.04
CA GLU A 125 -9.74 -9.51 10.49
C GLU A 125 -10.68 -9.80 9.30
N GLU A 126 -10.70 -8.94 8.29
CA GLU A 126 -11.50 -9.11 7.06
C GLU A 126 -11.12 -10.39 6.29
N ARG A 127 -9.87 -10.84 6.42
CA ARG A 127 -9.37 -12.05 5.77
C ARG A 127 -9.71 -13.34 6.50
N GLY A 128 -10.08 -13.25 7.78
CA GLY A 128 -10.16 -14.41 8.66
C GLY A 128 -8.80 -15.07 8.88
N SER A 129 -7.72 -14.28 8.93
CA SER A 129 -6.37 -14.81 9.13
C SER A 129 -6.31 -15.72 10.36
N GLU A 130 -5.70 -16.89 10.20
CA GLU A 130 -5.47 -17.84 11.30
C GLU A 130 -4.67 -17.18 12.43
N LEU A 131 -4.89 -17.63 13.67
CA LEU A 131 -4.11 -17.17 14.82
C LEU A 131 -2.60 -17.35 14.55
N GLY A 132 -1.87 -16.23 14.67
CA GLY A 132 -0.42 -16.19 14.47
C GLY A 132 0.05 -15.97 13.03
N LEU A 133 -0.84 -15.96 12.04
CA LEU A 133 -0.55 -15.53 10.67
C LEU A 133 -0.91 -14.06 10.50
N VAL A 134 0.04 -13.23 10.10
CA VAL A 134 -0.20 -11.81 9.82
C VAL A 134 0.18 -11.50 8.40
N VAL A 135 -0.81 -11.15 7.59
CA VAL A 135 -0.65 -10.60 6.25
C VAL A 135 -0.28 -9.13 6.38
N PHE A 136 0.83 -8.73 5.77
CA PHE A 136 1.41 -7.40 5.91
C PHE A 136 1.63 -6.66 4.59
N GLY A 137 1.29 -7.29 3.46
CA GLY A 137 1.45 -6.67 2.15
C GLY A 137 0.93 -7.55 1.02
N SER A 138 1.01 -7.00 -0.18
CA SER A 138 0.54 -7.65 -1.41
C SER A 138 1.43 -7.29 -2.60
N GLY A 139 1.55 -8.20 -3.56
CA GLY A 139 2.11 -7.97 -4.88
C GLY A 139 1.03 -7.69 -5.93
N LEU A 140 1.43 -7.14 -7.08
CA LEU A 140 0.51 -6.92 -8.21
C LEU A 140 -0.08 -8.20 -8.81
N SER A 141 0.56 -9.36 -8.62
CA SER A 141 0.13 -10.66 -9.13
C SER A 141 -1.01 -11.31 -8.32
N GLY A 142 -1.55 -10.60 -7.32
CA GLY A 142 -2.53 -11.13 -6.37
C GLY A 142 -1.89 -11.94 -5.23
N ASP A 143 -0.57 -12.14 -5.25
CA ASP A 143 0.14 -12.81 -4.15
C ASP A 143 0.22 -11.89 -2.93
N GLU A 144 0.17 -12.47 -1.74
CA GLU A 144 0.21 -11.76 -0.47
C GLU A 144 1.45 -12.14 0.33
N PHE A 145 1.83 -11.25 1.23
CA PHE A 145 3.00 -11.43 2.06
C PHE A 145 2.58 -11.51 3.50
N ALA A 146 3.02 -12.56 4.17
CA ALA A 146 2.65 -12.82 5.56
C ALA A 146 3.84 -13.28 6.38
N PHE A 147 3.73 -13.21 7.69
CA PHE A 147 4.65 -13.91 8.58
C PHE A 147 3.91 -14.75 9.60
N ARG A 148 4.56 -15.83 10.04
CA ARG A 148 4.08 -16.72 11.11
C ARG A 148 5.28 -17.24 11.90
N HIS A 149 5.23 -17.05 13.22
CA HIS A 149 6.30 -17.47 14.14
C HIS A 149 7.71 -16.98 13.72
N GLY A 150 7.82 -15.72 13.26
CA GLY A 150 9.10 -15.14 12.82
C GLY A 150 9.49 -15.44 11.37
N ARG A 151 8.83 -16.39 10.70
CA ARG A 151 9.13 -16.75 9.31
C ARG A 151 8.27 -15.98 8.33
N PHE A 152 8.87 -15.55 7.22
CA PHE A 152 8.18 -14.81 6.17
C PHE A 152 7.70 -15.76 5.06
N LEU A 153 6.49 -15.51 4.59
CA LEU A 153 5.72 -16.36 3.70
C LEU A 153 5.21 -15.53 2.52
N ARG A 154 5.16 -16.15 1.34
CA ARG A 154 4.32 -15.73 0.23
C ARG A 154 3.06 -16.60 0.23
N LEU A 155 1.91 -15.97 0.30
CA LEU A 155 0.62 -16.62 0.11
C LEU A 155 0.25 -16.41 -1.36
N PRO A 156 0.19 -17.47 -2.18
CA PRO A 156 -0.27 -17.34 -3.55
C PRO A 156 -1.73 -16.87 -3.57
N ASP A 157 -2.12 -16.24 -4.67
CA ASP A 157 -3.52 -15.86 -4.93
C ASP A 157 -4.49 -17.01 -4.56
N ARG A 158 -5.65 -16.68 -3.97
CA ARG A 158 -6.67 -17.65 -3.53
C ARG A 158 -7.16 -18.57 -4.65
N ASP A 159 -7.08 -18.13 -5.90
CA ASP A 159 -7.46 -18.96 -7.06
C ASP A 159 -6.41 -20.03 -7.39
N LYS A 160 -5.21 -19.95 -6.81
CA LYS A 160 -4.14 -20.94 -6.97
C LYS A 160 -4.26 -22.00 -5.88
N LEU A 161 -4.23 -23.28 -6.26
CA LEU A 161 -4.21 -24.44 -5.35
C LEU A 161 -2.87 -24.61 -4.58
N ALA A 162 -2.02 -23.59 -4.58
CA ALA A 162 -0.71 -23.64 -3.94
C ALA A 162 -0.83 -23.22 -2.46
N GLY A 163 -0.07 -23.88 -1.59
CA GLY A 163 0.00 -23.53 -0.18
C GLY A 163 0.92 -22.34 0.10
N PRO A 164 0.99 -21.88 1.37
CA PRO A 164 1.96 -20.87 1.80
C PRO A 164 3.39 -21.30 1.49
N GLU A 165 4.15 -20.43 0.83
CA GLU A 165 5.55 -20.67 0.47
C GLU A 165 6.49 -19.89 1.40
N PRO A 166 7.45 -20.53 2.08
CA PRO A 166 8.45 -19.80 2.86
C PRO A 166 9.37 -18.97 1.95
N ARG A 167 9.66 -17.74 2.36
CA ARG A 167 10.46 -16.77 1.61
C ARG A 167 11.62 -16.16 2.40
N GLY A 168 11.89 -16.66 3.60
CA GLY A 168 13.05 -16.26 4.40
C GLY A 168 12.77 -16.34 5.90
N GLU A 169 13.85 -16.33 6.68
CA GLU A 169 13.80 -16.30 8.15
C GLU A 169 13.89 -14.87 8.69
N SER A 170 14.19 -13.91 7.82
CA SER A 170 14.23 -12.48 8.11
C SER A 170 13.50 -11.67 7.04
N PHE A 171 13.05 -10.47 7.41
CA PHE A 171 12.45 -9.50 6.52
C PHE A 171 13.43 -9.09 5.42
N ALA A 172 14.72 -9.02 5.73
CA ALA A 172 15.76 -8.72 4.75
C ALA A 172 15.88 -9.85 3.69
N GLU A 173 15.89 -11.12 4.12
CA GLU A 173 15.87 -12.24 3.19
C GLU A 173 14.60 -12.25 2.35
N PHE A 174 13.44 -12.04 2.98
CA PHE A 174 12.19 -11.91 2.28
C PHE A 174 12.25 -10.85 1.17
N LEU A 175 12.70 -9.63 1.48
CA LEU A 175 12.85 -8.56 0.48
C LEU A 175 13.83 -8.95 -0.64
N ARG A 176 14.92 -9.68 -0.33
CA ARG A 176 15.84 -10.19 -1.37
C ARG A 176 15.15 -11.15 -2.33
N THR A 177 14.24 -11.99 -1.83
CA THR A 177 13.50 -12.92 -2.71
C THR A 177 12.55 -12.23 -3.69
N LEU A 178 12.22 -10.95 -3.44
CA LEU A 178 11.38 -10.14 -4.33
C LEU A 178 12.20 -9.45 -5.43
N LEU A 179 13.51 -9.31 -5.26
CA LEU A 179 14.39 -8.69 -6.24
C LEU A 179 14.63 -9.65 -7.42
N PRO A 180 14.58 -9.16 -8.67
CA PRO A 180 15.03 -9.94 -9.82
C PRO A 180 16.51 -10.32 -9.62
N GLN A 181 16.80 -11.62 -9.77
CA GLN A 181 18.16 -12.17 -9.76
C GLN A 181 18.87 -11.87 -11.09
#